data_AF-A0A317IFR4-F1
#
_entry.id   AF-A0A317IFR4-F1
#
_cell.length_a   1.000
_cell.length_b   1.000
_cell.length_c   1.000
_cell.angle_alpha   90.00
_cell.angle_beta   90.00
_cell.angle_gamma   90.00
#
_symmetry.space_group_name_H-M   'P 1'
#
loop_
_entity.id
_entity.type
_entity.pdbx_description
1 polymer ?
#
loop_
_entity_poly.entity_id
_entity_poly.type
_entity_poly.pdbx_seq_one_letter_code
_entity_poly.pdbx_strand_id
1 'polypeptide(L)'
;MKKFLVKMRFVTILALMFFSFYGKSQGTGKTEPLDPLSFGLVLDDPSMKNVVIKKDVTYLKDDKGELKIDLYSPPGLKVNEKRPAIIFLNAIGENEGAPRVKSWGIYTTWPQLMAAKGYVGISMEADGQRIQESISGLFNFLDKDGSQFHIDTNKLGVYAASSNVSQASVYLMSEKVYKGIKAAVLYYGSVPEGPFRKDLPVLFVISEGDAVRGGYTGLWNEVLKNNAPWTVKMGTGMPHAFDAFSDNDNARKIVKETVSFWKDELDPVPQPSFPNSTMRNSLGLLRMYPAQAIDSLKLLVDRYPDNTRVLIMYAESLKQNGKSNDAKPVYQKILKLDPNNVGAMVSLAAISYGENNDAEAEKFIEQAKATGKMNQNYYGDLGFSLLTLGRDKEAAKYYEMSLENKPNAHNYYNLACAYAKFGDKEHAIVALQKAMEMGYGPKSFIEQDPDLNSIRTDERYKALIAKAK
;
A
#
# COMPACT_ATOMS: atom_id res chain seq x y z
N MET A 1 -39.82 9.08 11.35
CA MET A 1 -39.51 8.22 10.18
C MET A 1 -39.94 8.77 8.81
N LYS A 2 -40.17 10.09 8.62
CA LYS A 2 -40.48 10.68 7.29
C LYS A 2 -39.50 11.77 6.81
N LYS A 3 -38.40 12.02 7.54
CA LYS A 3 -37.36 13.02 7.15
C LYS A 3 -35.99 12.41 6.78
N PHE A 4 -35.87 11.08 6.74
CA PHE A 4 -34.61 10.40 6.40
C PHE A 4 -34.56 9.85 4.96
N LEU A 5 -35.68 9.84 4.23
CA LEU A 5 -35.77 9.29 2.87
C LEU A 5 -35.50 10.28 1.73
N VAL A 6 -35.19 11.55 2.01
CA VAL A 6 -35.07 12.60 0.95
C VAL A 6 -33.62 12.83 0.50
N LYS A 7 -32.61 12.31 1.22
CA LYS A 7 -31.18 12.54 0.87
C LYS A 7 -30.59 11.57 -0.16
N MET A 8 -31.27 10.47 -0.52
CA MET A 8 -30.77 9.48 -1.49
C MET A 8 -31.15 9.77 -2.96
N ARG A 9 -31.94 10.81 -3.24
CA ARG A 9 -32.42 11.11 -4.62
C ARG A 9 -31.61 12.14 -5.40
N PHE A 10 -30.59 12.77 -4.80
CA PHE A 10 -29.77 13.77 -5.49
C PHE A 10 -28.57 13.19 -6.28
N VAL A 11 -28.22 11.92 -6.07
CA VAL A 11 -27.03 11.29 -6.68
C VAL A 11 -27.25 10.88 -8.14
N THR A 12 -28.49 10.57 -8.53
CA THR A 12 -28.81 10.16 -9.91
C THR A 12 -28.86 11.35 -10.88
N ILE A 13 -29.00 12.58 -10.37
CA ILE A 13 -29.42 13.73 -11.18
C ILE A 13 -28.26 14.35 -11.98
N LEU A 14 -27.01 14.31 -11.52
CA LEU A 14 -25.93 15.01 -12.26
C LEU A 14 -25.46 14.29 -13.53
N ALA A 15 -25.42 12.95 -13.53
CA ALA A 15 -25.17 12.19 -14.76
C ALA A 15 -26.37 12.27 -15.70
N LEU A 16 -27.60 12.15 -15.18
CA LEU A 16 -28.83 12.32 -15.95
C LEU A 16 -29.04 13.75 -16.49
N MET A 17 -28.50 14.79 -15.85
CA MET A 17 -28.63 16.17 -16.33
C MET A 17 -27.86 16.43 -17.64
N PHE A 18 -26.78 15.69 -17.91
CA PHE A 18 -26.14 15.71 -19.23
C PHE A 18 -27.01 15.00 -20.29
N PHE A 19 -27.74 13.94 -19.90
CA PHE A 19 -28.62 13.19 -20.79
C PHE A 19 -30.02 13.80 -20.98
N SER A 20 -30.44 14.71 -20.10
CA SER A 20 -31.77 15.33 -20.14
C SER A 20 -31.91 16.43 -21.20
N PHE A 21 -30.81 16.85 -21.84
CA PHE A 21 -30.81 17.85 -22.91
C PHE A 21 -30.83 17.27 -24.34
N TYR A 22 -30.53 15.98 -24.53
CA TYR A 22 -30.61 15.33 -25.85
C TYR A 22 -31.91 14.56 -25.98
N GLY A 23 -32.98 15.31 -26.26
CA GLY A 23 -34.25 14.76 -26.69
C GLY A 23 -34.09 14.05 -28.03
N LYS A 24 -34.59 12.80 -28.11
CA LYS A 24 -34.97 12.06 -29.34
C LYS A 24 -34.25 12.52 -30.62
N SER A 25 -33.05 12.01 -30.91
CA SER A 25 -32.59 12.00 -32.29
C SER A 25 -33.46 11.00 -33.07
N GLN A 26 -34.42 11.51 -33.83
CA GLN A 26 -35.15 10.67 -34.78
C GLN A 26 -34.20 10.25 -35.91
N GLY A 27 -33.90 8.96 -35.99
CA GLY A 27 -33.94 8.17 -37.22
C GLY A 27 -33.26 8.67 -38.50
N THR A 28 -32.12 9.37 -38.47
CA THR A 28 -31.43 9.79 -39.71
C THR A 28 -30.11 9.08 -40.00
N GLY A 29 -29.63 8.17 -39.13
CA GLY A 29 -28.44 7.37 -39.39
C GLY A 29 -27.12 8.15 -39.56
N LYS A 30 -27.14 9.48 -39.35
CA LYS A 30 -25.94 10.32 -39.27
C LYS A 30 -25.63 10.59 -37.80
N THR A 31 -24.44 10.20 -37.37
CA THR A 31 -23.92 10.51 -36.03
C THR A 31 -23.83 12.03 -35.86
N GLU A 32 -24.43 12.57 -34.79
CA GLU A 32 -24.32 14.00 -34.49
C GLU A 32 -22.86 14.33 -34.10
N PRO A 33 -22.24 15.39 -34.67
CA PRO A 33 -20.81 15.68 -34.46
C PRO A 33 -20.39 15.93 -33.00
N LEU A 34 -21.34 16.23 -32.12
CA LEU A 34 -21.11 16.52 -30.69
C LEU A 34 -21.77 15.49 -29.77
N ASP A 35 -22.14 14.31 -30.28
CA ASP A 35 -22.66 13.22 -29.44
C ASP A 35 -21.56 12.73 -28.47
N PRO A 36 -21.65 13.01 -27.16
CA PRO A 36 -20.63 12.62 -26.19
C PRO A 36 -20.46 11.10 -26.11
N LEU A 37 -21.48 10.31 -26.47
CA LEU A 37 -21.41 8.86 -26.47
C LEU A 37 -20.61 8.30 -27.63
N SER A 38 -20.29 9.10 -28.65
CA SER A 38 -19.49 8.68 -29.80
C SER A 38 -17.98 8.81 -29.56
N PHE A 39 -17.55 9.60 -28.58
CA PHE A 39 -16.13 9.84 -28.30
C PHE A 39 -15.49 8.63 -27.61
N GLY A 40 -14.47 8.08 -28.28
CA GLY A 40 -13.64 7.02 -27.75
C GLY A 40 -12.40 7.55 -27.01
N LEU A 41 -11.53 6.62 -26.67
CA LEU A 41 -10.24 6.89 -26.03
C LEU A 41 -9.42 7.96 -26.75
N VAL A 42 -8.82 8.87 -25.99
CA VAL A 42 -7.86 9.90 -26.47
C VAL A 42 -6.48 9.33 -26.86
N LEU A 43 -6.31 8.01 -26.77
CA LEU A 43 -5.10 7.32 -27.21
C LEU A 43 -5.38 6.62 -28.54
N ASP A 44 -4.84 7.18 -29.62
CA ASP A 44 -4.85 6.52 -30.93
C ASP A 44 -3.72 5.49 -31.00
N ASP A 45 -4.08 4.23 -31.21
CA ASP A 45 -3.15 3.14 -31.48
C ASP A 45 -3.51 2.47 -32.81
N PRO A 46 -2.67 2.61 -33.85
CA PRO A 46 -2.97 2.07 -35.18
C PRO A 46 -3.27 0.58 -35.20
N SER A 47 -2.75 -0.20 -34.25
CA SER A 47 -2.98 -1.64 -34.17
C SER A 47 -4.41 -2.02 -33.78
N MET A 48 -5.19 -1.09 -33.21
CA MET A 48 -6.62 -1.29 -32.92
C MET A 48 -7.44 -1.63 -34.17
N LYS A 49 -7.00 -1.17 -35.35
CA LYS A 49 -7.66 -1.46 -36.64
C LYS A 49 -7.59 -2.93 -37.06
N ASN A 50 -6.67 -3.70 -36.47
CA ASN A 50 -6.44 -5.11 -36.79
C ASN A 50 -7.19 -6.06 -35.85
N VAL A 51 -7.91 -5.54 -34.85
CA VAL A 51 -8.65 -6.34 -33.87
C VAL A 51 -9.81 -7.07 -34.52
N VAL A 52 -10.02 -8.33 -34.14
CA VAL A 52 -11.15 -9.13 -34.60
C VAL A 52 -12.33 -8.88 -33.65
N ILE A 53 -13.46 -8.41 -34.19
CA ILE A 53 -14.64 -8.06 -33.39
C ILE A 53 -15.77 -9.01 -33.71
N LYS A 54 -16.28 -9.72 -32.69
CA LYS A 54 -17.51 -10.50 -32.77
C LYS A 54 -18.59 -9.81 -31.94
N LYS A 55 -19.54 -9.18 -32.62
CA LYS A 55 -20.64 -8.45 -31.98
C LYS A 55 -21.80 -9.36 -31.61
N ASP A 56 -22.59 -8.91 -30.64
CA ASP A 56 -23.92 -9.44 -30.33
C ASP A 56 -23.95 -10.93 -29.96
N VAL A 57 -22.92 -11.39 -29.24
CA VAL A 57 -22.89 -12.74 -28.67
C VAL A 57 -23.81 -12.79 -27.46
N THR A 58 -24.89 -13.58 -27.54
CA THR A 58 -25.81 -13.76 -26.42
C THR A 58 -25.11 -14.49 -25.27
N TYR A 59 -25.04 -13.85 -24.10
CA TYR A 59 -24.45 -14.44 -22.89
C TYR A 59 -25.51 -14.85 -21.86
N LEU A 60 -26.67 -14.21 -21.88
CA LEU A 60 -27.81 -14.55 -21.04
C LEU A 60 -29.08 -14.52 -21.90
N LYS A 61 -29.88 -15.59 -21.79
CA LYS A 61 -31.19 -15.70 -22.42
C LYS A 61 -32.16 -16.33 -21.44
N ASP A 62 -33.18 -15.58 -21.05
CA ASP A 62 -34.22 -16.02 -20.13
C ASP A 62 -35.61 -15.51 -20.58
N ASP A 63 -36.61 -15.68 -19.72
CA ASP A 63 -37.99 -15.23 -19.93
C ASP A 63 -38.13 -13.70 -20.04
N LYS A 64 -37.11 -12.95 -19.62
CA LYS A 64 -37.10 -11.49 -19.58
C LYS A 64 -36.27 -10.88 -20.71
N GLY A 65 -35.66 -11.72 -21.55
CA GLY A 65 -35.02 -11.30 -22.79
C GLY A 65 -33.63 -11.90 -23.00
N GLU A 66 -32.88 -11.27 -23.91
CA GLU A 66 -31.50 -11.63 -24.22
C GLU A 66 -30.59 -10.46 -23.87
N LEU A 67 -29.46 -10.75 -23.23
CA LEU A 67 -28.37 -9.81 -23.03
C LEU A 67 -27.15 -10.28 -23.83
N LYS A 68 -26.47 -9.32 -24.46
CA LYS A 68 -25.39 -9.59 -25.40
C LYS A 68 -24.09 -8.93 -25.00
N ILE A 69 -22.99 -9.55 -25.42
CA ILE A 69 -21.64 -8.99 -25.35
C ILE A 69 -21.07 -8.78 -26.75
N ASP A 70 -20.12 -7.86 -26.83
CA ASP A 70 -19.19 -7.74 -27.94
C ASP A 70 -17.82 -8.23 -27.48
N LEU A 71 -17.20 -9.10 -28.28
CA LEU A 71 -15.89 -9.68 -28.02
C LEU A 71 -14.85 -9.08 -28.97
N TYR A 72 -13.76 -8.59 -28.41
CA TYR A 72 -12.64 -7.96 -29.11
C TYR A 72 -11.42 -8.83 -28.90
N SER A 73 -10.96 -9.50 -29.97
CA SER A 73 -9.89 -10.49 -29.90
C SER A 73 -8.61 -9.99 -30.58
N PRO A 74 -7.43 -10.32 -30.03
CA PRO A 74 -6.15 -10.02 -30.67
C PRO A 74 -6.07 -10.62 -32.08
N PRO A 75 -5.40 -9.94 -33.04
CA PRO A 75 -5.17 -10.53 -34.35
C PRO A 75 -4.29 -11.78 -34.26
N GLY A 76 -4.59 -12.79 -35.09
CA GLY A 76 -3.72 -13.96 -35.29
C GLY A 76 -3.70 -14.99 -34.14
N LEU A 77 -4.74 -15.04 -33.31
CA LEU A 77 -4.87 -16.08 -32.28
C LEU A 77 -4.83 -17.50 -32.88
N LYS A 78 -4.07 -18.39 -32.23
CA LYS A 78 -4.03 -19.81 -32.61
C LYS A 78 -5.22 -20.56 -32.01
N VAL A 79 -5.64 -21.66 -32.66
CA VAL A 79 -6.85 -22.45 -32.32
C VAL A 79 -6.96 -22.83 -30.83
N ASN A 80 -5.85 -23.11 -30.15
CA ASN A 80 -5.85 -23.51 -28.73
C ASN A 80 -5.23 -22.46 -27.79
N GLU A 81 -4.90 -21.29 -28.31
CA GLU A 81 -4.32 -20.21 -27.50
C GLU A 81 -5.42 -19.54 -26.68
N LYS A 82 -5.17 -19.36 -25.38
CA LYS A 82 -6.03 -18.58 -24.49
C LYS A 82 -5.31 -17.31 -24.06
N ARG A 83 -6.07 -16.24 -23.86
CA ARG A 83 -5.58 -14.93 -23.41
C ARG A 83 -6.33 -14.47 -22.17
N PRO A 84 -5.68 -13.72 -21.26
CA PRO A 84 -6.40 -12.98 -20.24
C PRO A 84 -7.43 -12.05 -20.89
N ALA A 85 -8.53 -11.78 -20.19
CA ALA A 85 -9.62 -10.95 -20.72
C ALA A 85 -9.98 -9.81 -19.77
N ILE A 86 -10.40 -8.67 -20.33
CA ILE A 86 -10.80 -7.49 -19.58
C ILE A 86 -12.26 -7.18 -19.89
N ILE A 87 -13.07 -7.18 -18.84
CA ILE A 87 -14.51 -6.94 -18.89
C ILE A 87 -14.77 -5.45 -18.64
N PHE A 88 -15.31 -4.77 -19.64
CA PHE A 88 -15.81 -3.40 -19.55
C PHE A 88 -17.24 -3.45 -19.05
N LEU A 89 -17.37 -3.35 -17.73
CA LEU A 89 -18.57 -3.72 -17.01
C LEU A 89 -19.65 -2.64 -17.17
N ASN A 90 -20.80 -3.03 -17.72
CA ASN A 90 -22.04 -2.27 -17.53
C ASN A 90 -22.67 -2.72 -16.21
N ALA A 91 -22.55 -1.88 -15.18
CA ALA A 91 -23.10 -2.08 -13.84
C ALA A 91 -24.28 -1.14 -13.53
N ILE A 92 -24.75 -0.35 -14.51
CA ILE A 92 -25.91 0.55 -14.38
C ILE A 92 -27.12 0.08 -15.18
N GLY A 93 -26.90 -0.80 -16.15
CA GLY A 93 -27.92 -1.31 -17.05
C GLY A 93 -28.22 -0.41 -18.23
N GLU A 94 -29.08 -0.87 -19.12
CA GLU A 94 -29.50 -0.12 -20.30
C GLU A 94 -30.66 0.83 -20.00
N ASN A 95 -30.61 2.04 -20.57
CA ASN A 95 -31.70 3.02 -20.50
C ASN A 95 -32.57 2.93 -21.75
N GLU A 96 -33.89 2.92 -21.56
CA GLU A 96 -34.84 2.92 -22.67
C GLU A 96 -34.69 4.19 -23.53
N GLY A 97 -34.58 4.02 -24.85
CA GLY A 97 -34.41 5.13 -25.80
C GLY A 97 -33.00 5.70 -25.91
N ALA A 98 -32.04 5.24 -25.10
CA ALA A 98 -30.62 5.60 -25.23
C ALA A 98 -29.83 4.51 -25.98
N PRO A 99 -28.70 4.85 -26.64
CA PRO A 99 -27.77 3.86 -27.14
C PRO A 99 -27.28 2.93 -26.03
N ARG A 100 -27.10 1.64 -26.36
CA ARG A 100 -26.63 0.65 -25.39
C ARG A 100 -25.25 1.04 -24.84
N VAL A 101 -24.98 0.76 -23.56
CA VAL A 101 -23.69 1.12 -22.93
C VAL A 101 -22.51 0.53 -23.71
N LYS A 102 -22.61 -0.73 -24.13
CA LYS A 102 -21.55 -1.39 -24.93
C LYS A 102 -21.26 -0.74 -26.28
N SER A 103 -22.14 0.13 -26.79
CA SER A 103 -21.92 0.87 -28.05
C SER A 103 -21.35 2.27 -27.84
N TRP A 104 -21.15 2.72 -26.61
CA TRP A 104 -20.51 4.01 -26.35
C TRP A 104 -19.03 3.97 -26.77
N GLY A 105 -18.47 5.10 -27.18
CA GLY A 105 -17.12 5.23 -27.71
C GLY A 105 -16.06 4.64 -26.77
N ILE A 106 -16.10 4.96 -25.48
CA ILE A 106 -15.18 4.36 -24.49
C ILE A 106 -15.38 2.85 -24.31
N TYR A 107 -16.61 2.34 -24.42
CA TYR A 107 -16.93 0.91 -24.32
C TYR A 107 -16.70 0.15 -25.63
N THR A 108 -16.23 0.81 -26.68
CA THR A 108 -15.78 0.16 -27.93
C THR A 108 -14.26 0.29 -28.10
N THR A 109 -13.72 1.49 -27.86
CA THR A 109 -12.29 1.78 -28.04
C THR A 109 -11.38 1.25 -26.94
N TRP A 110 -11.79 1.22 -25.68
CA TRP A 110 -11.00 0.54 -24.64
C TRP A 110 -10.83 -0.97 -24.89
N PRO A 111 -11.91 -1.75 -25.15
CA PRO A 111 -11.77 -3.15 -25.52
C PRO A 111 -10.90 -3.38 -26.74
N GLN A 112 -11.03 -2.54 -27.77
CA GLN A 112 -10.15 -2.57 -28.95
C GLN A 112 -8.69 -2.33 -28.59
N LEU A 113 -8.40 -1.35 -27.74
CA LEU A 113 -7.04 -1.09 -27.27
C LEU A 113 -6.48 -2.31 -26.53
N MET A 114 -7.26 -2.93 -25.62
CA MET A 114 -6.83 -4.12 -24.90
C MET A 114 -6.60 -5.31 -25.83
N ALA A 115 -7.45 -5.48 -26.84
CA ALA A 115 -7.28 -6.49 -27.88
C ALA A 115 -6.03 -6.29 -28.72
N ALA A 116 -5.73 -5.04 -29.09
CA ALA A 116 -4.48 -4.65 -29.73
C ALA A 116 -3.25 -4.94 -28.84
N LYS A 117 -3.40 -4.96 -27.52
CA LYS A 117 -2.34 -5.30 -26.55
C LYS A 117 -2.29 -6.78 -26.15
N GLY A 118 -3.07 -7.64 -26.80
CA GLY A 118 -2.99 -9.09 -26.63
C GLY A 118 -4.00 -9.69 -25.65
N TYR A 119 -4.92 -8.90 -25.11
CA TYR A 119 -6.01 -9.35 -24.22
C TYR A 119 -7.29 -9.61 -25.00
N VAL A 120 -8.26 -10.33 -24.44
CA VAL A 120 -9.63 -10.29 -24.98
C VAL A 120 -10.40 -9.15 -24.30
N GLY A 121 -10.91 -8.19 -25.06
CA GLY A 121 -11.83 -7.17 -24.56
C GLY A 121 -13.28 -7.68 -24.59
N ILE A 122 -14.05 -7.43 -23.54
CA ILE A 122 -15.46 -7.82 -23.45
C ILE A 122 -16.28 -6.60 -23.03
N SER A 123 -17.18 -6.14 -23.90
CA SER A 123 -18.19 -5.12 -23.54
C SER A 123 -19.55 -5.76 -23.46
N MET A 124 -20.34 -5.40 -22.45
CA MET A 124 -21.59 -6.09 -22.16
C MET A 124 -22.79 -5.17 -22.06
N GLU A 125 -23.95 -5.69 -22.46
CA GLU A 125 -25.25 -5.18 -22.04
C GLU A 125 -25.58 -5.65 -20.63
N ALA A 126 -26.41 -4.90 -19.92
CA ALA A 126 -26.95 -5.33 -18.63
C ALA A 126 -28.39 -4.85 -18.40
N ASP A 127 -29.16 -5.63 -17.65
CA ASP A 127 -30.49 -5.21 -17.18
C ASP A 127 -30.34 -4.42 -15.87
N GLY A 128 -30.70 -3.14 -15.89
CA GLY A 128 -30.55 -2.25 -14.73
C GLY A 128 -31.43 -2.63 -13.54
N GLN A 129 -32.51 -3.39 -13.76
CA GLN A 129 -33.36 -3.92 -12.68
C GLN A 129 -32.82 -5.23 -12.09
N ARG A 130 -31.85 -5.86 -12.78
CA ARG A 130 -31.32 -7.20 -12.45
C ARG A 130 -29.82 -7.26 -12.68
N ILE A 131 -29.11 -6.29 -12.09
CA ILE A 131 -27.69 -6.11 -12.38
C ILE A 131 -26.85 -7.29 -11.90
N GLN A 132 -27.19 -7.88 -10.75
CA GLN A 132 -26.48 -9.01 -10.19
C GLN A 132 -26.67 -10.27 -11.04
N GLU A 133 -27.87 -10.47 -11.58
CA GLU A 133 -28.17 -11.55 -12.52
C GLU A 133 -27.46 -11.35 -13.85
N SER A 134 -27.37 -10.11 -14.35
CA SER A 134 -26.62 -9.78 -15.57
C SER A 134 -25.13 -10.11 -15.39
N ILE A 135 -24.53 -9.70 -14.27
CA ILE A 135 -23.12 -9.98 -13.94
C ILE A 135 -22.90 -11.49 -13.77
N SER A 136 -23.75 -12.17 -13.00
CA SER A 136 -23.64 -13.61 -12.77
C SER A 136 -23.85 -14.42 -14.06
N GLY A 137 -24.77 -13.98 -14.91
CA GLY A 137 -25.02 -14.56 -16.23
C GLY A 137 -23.78 -14.48 -17.13
N LEU A 138 -23.05 -13.37 -17.10
CA LEU A 138 -21.79 -13.24 -17.85
C LEU A 138 -20.76 -14.27 -17.38
N PHE A 139 -20.56 -14.42 -16.07
CA PHE A 139 -19.57 -15.38 -15.57
C PHE A 139 -19.97 -16.83 -15.83
N ASN A 140 -21.26 -17.17 -15.74
CA ASN A 140 -21.76 -18.48 -16.13
C ASN A 140 -21.50 -18.77 -17.62
N PHE A 141 -21.70 -17.77 -18.48
CA PHE A 141 -21.33 -17.87 -19.89
C PHE A 141 -19.82 -18.05 -20.06
N LEU A 142 -18.98 -17.30 -19.36
CA LEU A 142 -17.52 -17.45 -19.47
C LEU A 142 -17.06 -18.85 -19.04
N ASP A 143 -17.61 -19.41 -17.96
CA ASP A 143 -17.31 -20.78 -17.52
C ASP A 143 -17.66 -21.83 -18.59
N LYS A 144 -18.85 -21.70 -19.17
CA LYS A 144 -19.37 -22.68 -20.13
C LYS A 144 -18.73 -22.53 -21.52
N ASP A 145 -18.62 -21.29 -21.96
CA ASP A 145 -18.49 -20.92 -23.37
C ASP A 145 -17.22 -20.08 -23.63
N GLY A 146 -16.56 -19.52 -22.61
CA GLY A 146 -15.42 -18.61 -22.78
C GLY A 146 -14.21 -19.23 -23.51
N SER A 147 -13.99 -20.54 -23.34
CA SER A 147 -12.88 -21.23 -24.02
C SER A 147 -12.99 -21.20 -25.55
N GLN A 148 -14.22 -21.19 -26.10
CA GLN A 148 -14.43 -21.12 -27.56
C GLN A 148 -14.06 -19.74 -28.13
N PHE A 149 -13.92 -18.74 -27.25
CA PHE A 149 -13.53 -17.37 -27.57
C PHE A 149 -12.10 -17.06 -27.15
N HIS A 150 -11.27 -18.09 -26.92
CA HIS A 150 -9.87 -17.93 -26.52
C HIS A 150 -9.68 -17.20 -25.17
N ILE A 151 -10.67 -17.24 -24.28
CA ILE A 151 -10.59 -16.57 -22.98
C ILE A 151 -9.99 -17.52 -21.94
N ASP A 152 -8.96 -17.07 -21.22
CA ASP A 152 -8.51 -17.67 -19.98
C ASP A 152 -9.35 -17.12 -18.81
N THR A 153 -10.36 -17.88 -18.41
CA THR A 153 -11.29 -17.48 -17.34
C THR A 153 -10.63 -17.41 -15.97
N ASN A 154 -9.40 -17.90 -15.80
CA ASN A 154 -8.65 -17.74 -14.55
C ASN A 154 -7.88 -16.42 -14.47
N LYS A 155 -7.90 -15.60 -15.53
CA LYS A 155 -7.14 -14.35 -15.64
C LYS A 155 -8.02 -13.23 -16.22
N LEU A 156 -8.99 -12.81 -15.42
CA LEU A 156 -9.94 -11.77 -15.80
C LEU A 156 -9.59 -10.44 -15.10
N GLY A 157 -9.66 -9.35 -15.85
CA GLY A 157 -9.69 -7.99 -15.36
C GLY A 157 -11.10 -7.40 -15.44
N VAL A 158 -11.45 -6.48 -14.54
CA VAL A 158 -12.71 -5.73 -14.61
C VAL A 158 -12.44 -4.23 -14.67
N TYR A 159 -12.93 -3.57 -15.70
CA TYR A 159 -12.93 -2.11 -15.83
C TYR A 159 -14.33 -1.56 -15.54
N ALA A 160 -14.41 -0.49 -14.75
CA ALA A 160 -15.62 0.30 -14.56
C ALA A 160 -15.30 1.79 -14.47
N ALA A 161 -16.18 2.63 -15.01
CA ALA A 161 -16.00 4.08 -15.03
C ALA A 161 -17.27 4.83 -14.61
N SER A 162 -17.09 5.99 -13.98
CA SER A 162 -18.17 6.87 -13.53
C SER A 162 -19.19 6.12 -12.65
N SER A 163 -20.49 6.23 -12.92
CA SER A 163 -21.55 5.58 -12.14
C SER A 163 -21.46 4.04 -12.11
N ASN A 164 -20.76 3.40 -13.06
CA ASN A 164 -20.53 1.95 -13.01
C ASN A 164 -19.66 1.56 -11.82
N VAL A 165 -18.77 2.44 -11.35
CA VAL A 165 -17.85 2.15 -10.24
C VAL A 165 -18.61 1.77 -8.98
N SER A 166 -19.70 2.47 -8.64
CA SER A 166 -20.44 2.22 -7.40
C SER A 166 -20.98 0.79 -7.32
N GLN A 167 -21.61 0.31 -8.39
CA GLN A 167 -22.18 -1.05 -8.44
C GLN A 167 -21.12 -2.12 -8.70
N ALA A 168 -20.14 -1.83 -9.58
CA ALA A 168 -19.01 -2.71 -9.81
C ALA A 168 -18.25 -3.00 -8.52
N SER A 169 -18.06 -1.98 -7.68
CA SER A 169 -17.29 -2.11 -6.45
C SER A 169 -18.00 -2.97 -5.41
N VAL A 170 -19.33 -2.86 -5.27
CA VAL A 170 -20.10 -3.75 -4.40
C VAL A 170 -19.89 -5.22 -4.78
N TYR A 171 -19.90 -5.52 -6.08
CA TYR A 171 -19.63 -6.87 -6.57
C TYR A 171 -18.17 -7.28 -6.34
N LEU A 172 -17.20 -6.44 -6.72
CA LEU A 172 -15.77 -6.73 -6.67
C LEU A 172 -15.24 -6.93 -5.25
N MET A 173 -15.77 -6.19 -4.27
CA MET A 173 -15.37 -6.31 -2.86
C MET A 173 -16.10 -7.46 -2.14
N SER A 174 -17.11 -8.07 -2.75
CA SER A 174 -17.85 -9.18 -2.14
C SER A 174 -17.02 -10.46 -2.07
N GLU A 175 -17.29 -11.32 -1.08
CA GLU A 175 -16.69 -12.65 -0.97
C GLU A 175 -17.14 -13.63 -2.07
N LYS A 176 -18.26 -13.32 -2.75
CA LYS A 176 -18.87 -14.15 -3.81
C LYS A 176 -18.43 -13.75 -5.22
N VAL A 177 -17.51 -12.81 -5.33
CA VAL A 177 -16.88 -12.41 -6.59
C VAL A 177 -16.33 -13.61 -7.36
N TYR A 178 -16.42 -13.57 -8.68
CA TYR A 178 -15.90 -14.63 -9.53
C TYR A 178 -14.38 -14.80 -9.34
N LYS A 179 -13.93 -16.01 -8.99
CA LYS A 179 -12.54 -16.30 -8.59
C LYS A 179 -11.50 -16.06 -9.68
N GLY A 180 -11.94 -16.04 -10.93
CA GLY A 180 -11.10 -15.73 -12.09
C GLY A 180 -10.71 -14.25 -12.19
N ILE A 181 -11.38 -13.35 -11.47
CA ILE A 181 -11.02 -11.93 -11.43
C ILE A 181 -9.73 -11.77 -10.63
N LYS A 182 -8.70 -11.24 -11.30
CA LYS A 182 -7.36 -11.02 -10.74
C LYS A 182 -6.99 -9.56 -10.58
N ALA A 183 -7.67 -8.64 -11.25
CA ALA A 183 -7.43 -7.21 -11.11
C ALA A 183 -8.66 -6.39 -11.49
N ALA A 184 -8.73 -5.14 -11.00
CA ALA A 184 -9.75 -4.19 -11.41
C ALA A 184 -9.19 -2.79 -11.65
N VAL A 185 -9.82 -2.06 -12.56
CA VAL A 185 -9.56 -0.63 -12.83
C VAL A 185 -10.86 0.13 -12.66
N LEU A 186 -10.82 1.18 -11.85
CA LEU A 186 -11.98 2.00 -11.50
C LEU A 186 -11.67 3.47 -11.82
N TYR A 187 -12.40 4.08 -12.75
CA TYR A 187 -12.16 5.44 -13.25
C TYR A 187 -13.21 6.43 -12.74
N TYR A 188 -12.75 7.54 -12.14
CA TYR A 188 -13.50 8.76 -11.80
C TYR A 188 -14.93 8.52 -11.25
N GLY A 189 -15.06 7.52 -10.38
CA GLY A 189 -16.31 7.16 -9.72
C GLY A 189 -16.28 7.46 -8.23
N SER A 190 -17.34 7.05 -7.52
CA SER A 190 -17.36 7.11 -6.06
C SER A 190 -16.31 6.18 -5.46
N VAL A 191 -15.68 6.62 -4.36
CA VAL A 191 -14.77 5.77 -3.58
C VAL A 191 -15.55 4.56 -3.05
N PRO A 192 -15.09 3.33 -3.32
CA PRO A 192 -15.74 2.12 -2.82
C PRO A 192 -15.78 2.06 -1.29
N GLU A 193 -16.85 1.49 -0.74
CA GLU A 193 -16.92 1.15 0.67
C GLU A 193 -16.25 -0.21 0.93
N GLY A 194 -15.57 -0.34 2.08
CA GLY A 194 -14.86 -1.56 2.47
C GLY A 194 -15.77 -2.67 3.03
N PRO A 195 -15.21 -3.81 3.46
CA PRO A 195 -13.77 -4.07 3.57
C PRO A 195 -13.12 -4.30 2.20
N PHE A 196 -11.90 -3.79 2.02
CA PHE A 196 -11.15 -4.04 0.78
C PHE A 196 -10.47 -5.40 0.82
N ARG A 197 -10.41 -6.04 -0.34
CA ARG A 197 -9.86 -7.38 -0.49
C ARG A 197 -8.33 -7.36 -0.57
N LYS A 198 -7.69 -8.26 0.16
CA LYS A 198 -6.22 -8.47 0.15
C LYS A 198 -5.72 -9.20 -1.10
N ASP A 199 -6.61 -9.83 -1.86
CA ASP A 199 -6.31 -10.67 -3.02
C ASP A 199 -6.70 -10.02 -4.36
N LEU A 200 -7.19 -8.77 -4.33
CA LEU A 200 -7.61 -8.05 -5.54
C LEU A 200 -6.81 -6.75 -5.71
N PRO A 201 -5.80 -6.76 -6.58
CA PRO A 201 -5.17 -5.56 -7.12
C PRO A 201 -6.20 -4.62 -7.76
N VAL A 202 -6.17 -3.34 -7.36
CA VAL A 202 -7.07 -2.32 -7.93
C VAL A 202 -6.29 -1.07 -8.30
N LEU A 203 -6.44 -0.60 -9.53
CA LEU A 203 -6.05 0.75 -9.94
C LEU A 203 -7.28 1.67 -9.85
N PHE A 204 -7.29 2.56 -8.86
CA PHE A 204 -8.31 3.57 -8.68
C PHE A 204 -7.82 4.91 -9.24
N VAL A 205 -8.39 5.35 -10.36
CA VAL A 205 -8.02 6.58 -11.05
C VAL A 205 -9.02 7.67 -10.70
N ILE A 206 -8.51 8.73 -10.06
CA ILE A 206 -9.28 9.89 -9.63
C ILE A 206 -9.15 10.98 -10.68
N SER A 207 -10.27 11.57 -11.13
CA SER A 207 -10.21 12.86 -11.82
C SER A 207 -10.16 13.98 -10.78
N GLU A 208 -9.35 15.03 -11.01
CA GLU A 208 -9.37 16.19 -10.11
C GLU A 208 -10.74 16.87 -10.06
N GLY A 209 -11.45 16.90 -11.20
CA GLY A 209 -12.81 17.43 -11.29
C GLY A 209 -13.81 16.75 -10.34
N ASP A 210 -13.59 15.48 -9.97
CA ASP A 210 -14.46 14.75 -9.03
C ASP A 210 -13.90 14.71 -7.60
N ALA A 211 -12.67 15.16 -7.39
CA ALA A 211 -11.97 15.04 -6.10
C ALA A 211 -12.56 15.90 -4.97
N VAL A 212 -13.37 16.90 -5.31
CA VAL A 212 -13.98 17.81 -4.32
C VAL A 212 -15.02 17.12 -3.43
N ARG A 213 -15.46 15.90 -3.76
CA ARG A 213 -16.57 15.20 -3.08
C ARG A 213 -16.18 14.46 -1.78
N GLY A 214 -14.92 14.53 -1.36
CA GLY A 214 -14.43 13.91 -0.11
C GLY A 214 -14.32 12.38 -0.16
N GLY A 215 -13.70 11.77 0.86
CA GLY A 215 -13.61 10.29 1.03
C GLY A 215 -12.23 9.66 0.84
N TYR A 216 -11.24 10.38 0.30
CA TYR A 216 -9.89 9.82 0.05
C TYR A 216 -9.11 9.44 1.32
N THR A 217 -9.29 10.18 2.41
CA THR A 217 -8.68 9.79 3.70
C THR A 217 -9.25 8.47 4.21
N GLY A 218 -10.54 8.22 4.00
CA GLY A 218 -11.19 6.95 4.32
C GLY A 218 -10.67 5.80 3.46
N LEU A 219 -10.44 6.06 2.16
CA LEU A 219 -9.85 5.09 1.24
C LEU A 219 -8.51 4.55 1.76
N TRP A 220 -7.57 5.44 2.10
CA TRP A 220 -6.25 5.03 2.57
C TRP A 220 -6.31 4.27 3.89
N ASN A 221 -7.18 4.67 4.82
CA ASN A 221 -7.38 3.96 6.07
C ASN A 221 -7.85 2.52 5.83
N GLU A 222 -8.81 2.31 4.93
CA GLU A 222 -9.29 0.97 4.60
C GLU A 222 -8.26 0.14 3.82
N VAL A 223 -7.48 0.76 2.93
CA VAL A 223 -6.36 0.08 2.23
C VAL A 223 -5.35 -0.46 3.24
N LEU A 224 -4.90 0.39 4.18
CA LEU A 224 -3.90 0.03 5.19
C LEU A 224 -4.46 -1.02 6.16
N LYS A 225 -5.70 -0.83 6.62
CA LYS A 225 -6.37 -1.74 7.56
C LYS A 225 -6.54 -3.14 6.98
N ASN A 226 -6.84 -3.26 5.69
CA ASN A 226 -7.07 -4.56 5.04
C ASN A 226 -5.84 -5.11 4.30
N ASN A 227 -4.72 -4.38 4.28
CA ASN A 227 -3.55 -4.67 3.45
C ASN A 227 -3.94 -4.93 1.98
N ALA A 228 -4.83 -4.07 1.45
CA ALA A 228 -5.36 -4.21 0.10
C ALA A 228 -4.34 -3.70 -0.94
N PRO A 229 -4.06 -4.44 -2.04
CA PRO A 229 -3.06 -4.07 -3.04
C PRO A 229 -3.58 -3.00 -4.01
N TRP A 230 -3.94 -1.82 -3.50
CA TRP A 230 -4.51 -0.73 -4.30
C TRP A 230 -3.44 0.27 -4.75
N THR A 231 -3.49 0.63 -6.03
CA THR A 231 -2.78 1.77 -6.61
C THR A 231 -3.77 2.91 -6.84
N VAL A 232 -3.49 4.09 -6.30
CA VAL A 232 -4.34 5.27 -6.51
C VAL A 232 -3.62 6.25 -7.43
N LYS A 233 -4.25 6.59 -8.56
CA LYS A 233 -3.70 7.55 -9.53
C LYS A 233 -4.54 8.82 -9.54
N MET A 234 -3.91 9.95 -9.21
CA MET A 234 -4.53 11.26 -9.37
C MET A 234 -4.34 11.78 -10.79
N GLY A 235 -5.44 12.07 -11.47
CA GLY A 235 -5.50 12.81 -12.73
C GLY A 235 -5.53 14.31 -12.47
N THR A 236 -4.38 14.89 -12.12
CA THR A 236 -4.23 16.32 -11.87
C THR A 236 -4.64 17.15 -13.09
N GLY A 237 -5.50 18.15 -12.88
CA GLY A 237 -6.08 18.98 -13.93
C GLY A 237 -7.01 18.23 -14.90
N MET A 238 -7.39 16.98 -14.61
CA MET A 238 -8.26 16.19 -15.47
C MET A 238 -9.73 16.33 -15.06
N PRO A 239 -10.66 16.60 -16.01
CA PRO A 239 -12.09 16.59 -15.75
C PRO A 239 -12.65 15.16 -15.66
N HIS A 240 -13.93 15.04 -15.33
CA HIS A 240 -14.66 13.78 -15.47
C HIS A 240 -14.59 13.27 -16.92
N ALA A 241 -14.46 11.95 -17.11
CA ALA A 241 -14.33 11.32 -18.44
C ALA A 241 -13.18 11.87 -19.31
N PHE A 242 -12.07 12.27 -18.67
CA PHE A 242 -10.87 12.79 -19.35
C PHE A 242 -10.29 11.81 -20.38
N ASP A 243 -10.50 10.50 -20.21
CA ASP A 243 -10.01 9.48 -21.12
C ASP A 243 -10.71 9.50 -22.48
N ALA A 244 -11.85 10.19 -22.59
CA ALA A 244 -12.51 10.50 -23.86
C ALA A 244 -12.40 11.97 -24.28
N PHE A 245 -12.46 12.90 -23.32
CA PHE A 245 -12.66 14.33 -23.63
C PHE A 245 -11.42 15.21 -23.45
N SER A 246 -10.33 14.68 -22.90
CA SER A 246 -9.10 15.45 -22.68
C SER A 246 -8.00 14.98 -23.62
N ASP A 247 -8.00 15.52 -24.85
CA ASP A 247 -6.95 15.24 -25.84
C ASP A 247 -5.62 15.93 -25.47
N ASN A 248 -4.94 15.36 -24.47
CA ASN A 248 -3.66 15.85 -23.99
C ASN A 248 -2.76 14.69 -23.49
N ASP A 249 -1.49 15.01 -23.26
CA ASP A 249 -0.49 14.01 -22.90
C ASP A 249 -0.72 13.40 -21.51
N ASN A 250 -1.31 14.14 -20.58
CA ASN A 250 -1.60 13.64 -19.24
C ASN A 250 -2.68 12.55 -19.27
N ALA A 251 -3.76 12.78 -20.02
CA ALA A 251 -4.80 11.78 -20.23
C ALA A 251 -4.23 10.53 -20.91
N ARG A 252 -3.49 10.70 -22.01
CA ARG A 252 -2.80 9.58 -22.70
C ARG A 252 -1.84 8.83 -21.79
N LYS A 253 -1.11 9.53 -20.91
CA LYS A 253 -0.19 8.91 -19.95
C LYS A 253 -0.94 8.03 -18.95
N ILE A 254 -2.06 8.50 -18.41
CA ILE A 254 -2.88 7.71 -17.49
C ILE A 254 -3.45 6.48 -18.20
N VAL A 255 -3.92 6.61 -19.45
CA VAL A 255 -4.36 5.47 -20.27
C VAL A 255 -3.23 4.44 -20.44
N LYS A 256 -1.99 4.89 -20.76
CA LYS A 256 -0.81 4.00 -20.88
C LYS A 256 -0.42 3.33 -19.57
N GLU A 257 -0.53 4.04 -18.44
CA GLU A 257 -0.29 3.47 -17.10
C GLU A 257 -1.34 2.40 -16.78
N THR A 258 -2.60 2.61 -17.14
CA THR A 258 -3.67 1.59 -17.00
C THR A 258 -3.38 0.35 -17.84
N VAL A 259 -2.88 0.51 -19.08
CA VAL A 259 -2.42 -0.64 -19.89
C VAL A 259 -1.28 -1.39 -19.19
N SER A 260 -0.37 -0.65 -18.56
CA SER A 260 0.77 -1.24 -17.83
C SER A 260 0.30 -1.99 -16.57
N PHE A 261 -0.65 -1.44 -15.84
CA PHE A 261 -1.28 -2.11 -14.70
C PHE A 261 -1.89 -3.46 -15.11
N TRP A 262 -2.63 -3.53 -16.22
CA TRP A 262 -3.16 -4.81 -16.70
C TRP A 262 -2.07 -5.84 -16.99
N LYS A 263 -0.95 -5.38 -17.56
CA LYS A 263 0.21 -6.24 -17.81
C LYS A 263 0.81 -6.77 -16.52
N ASP A 264 1.03 -5.90 -15.54
CA ASP A 264 1.66 -6.31 -14.28
C ASP A 264 0.78 -7.30 -13.49
N GLU A 265 -0.54 -7.17 -13.58
CA GLU A 265 -1.47 -7.98 -12.76
C GLU A 265 -2.04 -9.22 -13.48
N LEU A 266 -2.14 -9.23 -14.81
CA LEU A 266 -2.72 -10.35 -15.56
C LEU A 266 -1.68 -11.24 -16.26
N ASP A 267 -0.49 -10.69 -16.58
CA ASP A 267 0.60 -11.48 -17.13
C ASP A 267 1.47 -12.07 -16.01
N PRO A 268 2.08 -13.24 -16.23
CA PRO A 268 3.04 -13.77 -15.27
C PRO A 268 4.24 -12.83 -15.14
N VAL A 269 4.55 -12.40 -13.91
CA VAL A 269 5.77 -11.64 -13.64
C VAL A 269 6.98 -12.50 -14.04
N PRO A 270 7.79 -12.07 -15.02
CA PRO A 270 8.97 -12.80 -15.42
C PRO A 270 9.90 -12.96 -14.22
N GLN A 271 10.15 -14.20 -13.81
CA GLN A 271 11.13 -14.45 -12.75
C GLN A 271 12.51 -14.20 -13.32
N PRO A 272 13.34 -13.36 -12.66
CA PRO A 272 14.70 -13.18 -13.11
C PRO A 272 15.46 -14.50 -13.07
N SER A 273 16.40 -14.70 -13.98
CA SER A 273 17.25 -15.89 -14.01
C SER A 273 18.21 -15.99 -12.82
N PHE A 274 18.40 -14.90 -12.08
CA PHE A 274 19.22 -14.87 -10.88
C PHE A 274 18.39 -15.22 -9.63
N PRO A 275 18.95 -15.97 -8.67
CA PRO A 275 18.26 -16.32 -7.44
C PRO A 275 18.03 -15.08 -6.55
N ASN A 276 17.03 -15.18 -5.67
CA ASN A 276 16.79 -14.19 -4.64
C ASN A 276 18.05 -13.95 -3.79
N SER A 277 18.41 -12.68 -3.59
CA SER A 277 19.60 -12.33 -2.83
C SER A 277 19.28 -12.27 -1.33
N THR A 278 19.68 -13.30 -0.58
CA THR A 278 19.60 -13.30 0.88
C THR A 278 20.21 -12.02 1.46
N MET A 279 21.35 -11.57 0.92
CA MET A 279 22.00 -10.32 1.34
C MET A 279 21.10 -9.09 1.17
N ARG A 280 20.49 -8.90 -0.01
CA ARG A 280 19.58 -7.77 -0.24
C ARG A 280 18.37 -7.84 0.69
N ASN A 281 17.82 -9.05 0.87
CA ASN A 281 16.68 -9.26 1.75
C ASN A 281 17.04 -8.94 3.21
N SER A 282 18.17 -9.43 3.73
CA SER A 282 18.62 -9.14 5.10
C SER A 282 18.84 -7.64 5.32
N LEU A 283 19.47 -6.95 4.36
CA LEU A 283 19.69 -5.50 4.44
C LEU A 283 18.38 -4.70 4.40
N GLY A 284 17.42 -5.12 3.57
CA GLY A 284 16.09 -4.54 3.52
C GLY A 284 15.33 -4.70 4.84
N LEU A 285 15.34 -5.92 5.39
CA LEU A 285 14.70 -6.21 6.67
C LEU A 285 15.34 -5.43 7.82
N LEU A 286 16.66 -5.35 7.90
CA LEU A 286 17.33 -4.58 8.96
C LEU A 286 16.96 -3.10 8.99
N ARG A 287 16.65 -2.51 7.83
CA ARG A 287 16.29 -1.10 7.75
C ARG A 287 14.87 -0.81 8.25
N MET A 288 13.93 -1.73 8.03
CA MET A 288 12.49 -1.46 8.26
C MET A 288 11.88 -2.35 9.35
N TYR A 289 12.38 -3.57 9.49
CA TYR A 289 11.84 -4.63 10.35
C TYR A 289 12.99 -5.46 10.95
N PRO A 290 13.86 -4.88 11.80
CA PRO A 290 15.06 -5.56 12.31
C PRO A 290 14.75 -6.86 13.06
N ALA A 291 13.54 -6.98 13.64
CA ALA A 291 13.01 -8.21 14.24
C ALA A 291 12.88 -9.38 13.26
N GLN A 292 12.51 -9.10 12.02
CA GLN A 292 12.31 -10.11 10.99
C GLN A 292 13.62 -10.50 10.29
N ALA A 293 14.71 -9.79 10.57
CA ALA A 293 16.00 -10.03 9.91
C ALA A 293 16.74 -11.26 10.46
N ILE A 294 16.40 -11.76 11.66
CA ILE A 294 17.15 -12.82 12.37
C ILE A 294 17.32 -14.07 11.50
N ASP A 295 16.24 -14.62 10.92
CA ASP A 295 16.32 -15.85 10.14
C ASP A 295 17.13 -15.66 8.85
N SER A 296 16.94 -14.51 8.19
CA SER A 296 17.68 -14.13 6.99
C SER A 296 19.18 -13.93 7.27
N LEU A 297 19.52 -13.32 8.41
CA LEU A 297 20.89 -13.11 8.86
C LEU A 297 21.53 -14.42 9.31
N LYS A 298 20.79 -15.35 9.90
CA LYS A 298 21.29 -16.69 10.24
C LYS A 298 21.78 -17.43 9.00
N LEU A 299 21.04 -17.38 7.89
CA LEU A 299 21.49 -17.94 6.61
C LEU A 299 22.80 -17.30 6.11
N LEU A 300 23.01 -16.01 6.39
CA LEU A 300 24.28 -15.34 6.06
C LEU A 300 25.40 -15.73 7.01
N VAL A 301 25.13 -15.94 8.31
CA VAL A 301 26.11 -16.46 9.27
C VAL A 301 26.53 -17.87 8.88
N ASP A 302 25.60 -18.74 8.50
CA ASP A 302 25.91 -20.11 8.07
C ASP A 302 26.81 -20.12 6.80
N ARG A 303 26.60 -19.15 5.91
CA ARG A 303 27.40 -19.00 4.67
C ARG A 303 28.74 -18.30 4.89
N TYR A 304 28.79 -17.34 5.81
CA TYR A 304 29.95 -16.50 6.10
C TYR A 304 30.24 -16.49 7.60
N PRO A 305 30.60 -17.64 8.18
CA PRO A 305 30.63 -17.82 9.63
C PRO A 305 31.62 -16.90 10.34
N ASP A 306 32.70 -16.49 9.67
CA ASP A 306 33.74 -15.66 10.27
C ASP A 306 33.75 -14.23 9.72
N ASN A 307 32.68 -13.82 9.01
CA ASN A 307 32.52 -12.44 8.60
C ASN A 307 32.00 -11.61 9.77
N THR A 308 32.88 -10.84 10.40
CA THR A 308 32.57 -10.02 11.58
C THR A 308 31.40 -9.06 11.35
N ARG A 309 31.23 -8.52 10.14
CA ARG A 309 30.10 -7.61 9.85
C ARG A 309 28.76 -8.35 9.87
N VAL A 310 28.69 -9.54 9.29
CA VAL A 310 27.48 -10.38 9.31
C VAL A 310 27.16 -10.81 10.75
N LEU A 311 28.19 -11.21 11.51
CA LEU A 311 28.04 -11.57 12.91
C LEU A 311 27.52 -10.39 13.76
N ILE A 312 28.05 -9.17 13.54
CA ILE A 312 27.58 -7.96 14.23
C ILE A 312 26.11 -7.69 13.92
N MET A 313 25.73 -7.75 12.64
CA MET A 313 24.33 -7.54 12.23
C MET A 313 23.39 -8.56 12.86
N TYR A 314 23.80 -9.83 12.91
CA TYR A 314 23.03 -10.90 13.53
C TYR A 314 22.92 -10.74 15.04
N ALA A 315 24.04 -10.50 15.74
CA ALA A 315 24.06 -10.31 17.19
C ALA A 315 23.24 -9.10 17.63
N GLU A 316 23.33 -7.99 16.89
CA GLU A 316 22.55 -6.77 17.18
C GLU A 316 21.06 -7.00 16.97
N SER A 317 20.67 -7.69 15.88
CA SER A 317 19.29 -8.09 15.64
C SER A 317 18.77 -9.00 16.76
N LEU A 318 19.55 -9.97 17.24
CA LEU A 318 19.19 -10.80 18.39
C LEU A 318 19.00 -9.96 19.67
N LYS A 319 19.94 -9.07 19.97
CA LYS A 319 19.90 -8.20 21.17
C LYS A 319 18.67 -7.30 21.18
N GLN A 320 18.37 -6.63 20.07
CA GLN A 320 17.18 -5.76 19.94
C GLN A 320 15.85 -6.50 20.12
N ASN A 321 15.85 -7.82 19.94
CA ASN A 321 14.67 -8.66 20.12
C ASN A 321 14.65 -9.37 21.49
N GLY A 322 15.47 -8.91 22.43
CA GLY A 322 15.57 -9.50 23.77
C GLY A 322 16.17 -10.90 23.80
N LYS A 323 16.76 -11.38 22.69
CA LYS A 323 17.38 -12.72 22.60
C LYS A 323 18.83 -12.68 23.06
N SER A 324 19.08 -12.16 24.26
CA SER A 324 20.42 -11.96 24.83
C SER A 324 21.20 -13.27 24.97
N ASN A 325 20.52 -14.37 25.31
CA ASN A 325 21.13 -15.71 25.42
C ASN A 325 21.69 -16.20 24.07
N ASP A 326 21.01 -15.90 22.97
CA ASP A 326 21.47 -16.25 21.63
C ASP A 326 22.55 -15.27 21.13
N ALA A 327 22.46 -13.99 21.52
CA ALA A 327 23.40 -12.96 21.10
C ALA A 327 24.79 -13.10 21.76
N LYS A 328 24.85 -13.48 23.05
CA LYS A 328 26.09 -13.62 23.83
C LYS A 328 27.16 -14.47 23.14
N PRO A 329 26.90 -15.72 22.69
CA PRO A 329 27.91 -16.53 22.00
C PRO A 329 28.36 -15.91 20.67
N VAL A 330 27.50 -15.17 19.98
CA VAL A 330 27.86 -14.48 18.73
C VAL A 330 28.79 -13.29 19.01
N TYR A 331 28.51 -12.48 20.04
CA TYR A 331 29.43 -11.41 20.46
C TYR A 331 30.76 -11.95 20.98
N GLN A 332 30.76 -13.08 21.70
CA GLN A 332 32.00 -13.77 22.09
C GLN A 332 32.79 -14.24 20.87
N LYS A 333 32.11 -14.74 19.82
CA LYS A 333 32.76 -15.09 18.55
C LYS A 333 33.34 -13.85 17.87
N ILE A 334 32.62 -12.72 17.87
CA ILE A 334 33.13 -11.44 17.35
C ILE A 334 34.43 -11.06 18.06
N LEU A 335 34.51 -11.14 19.39
CA LEU A 335 35.73 -10.83 20.14
C LEU A 335 36.88 -11.81 19.90
N LYS A 336 36.60 -13.07 19.52
CA LYS A 336 37.65 -14.00 19.09
C LYS A 336 38.26 -13.61 17.74
N LEU A 337 37.45 -13.05 16.83
CA LEU A 337 37.88 -12.64 15.48
C LEU A 337 38.45 -11.21 15.46
N ASP A 338 37.89 -10.32 16.26
CA ASP A 338 38.28 -8.92 16.44
C ASP A 338 38.32 -8.59 17.94
N PRO A 339 39.46 -8.86 18.61
CA PRO A 339 39.61 -8.62 20.05
C PRO A 339 39.49 -7.16 20.48
N ASN A 340 39.49 -6.20 19.54
CA ASN A 340 39.38 -4.77 19.82
C ASN A 340 37.98 -4.21 19.47
N ASN A 341 36.99 -5.09 19.28
CA ASN A 341 35.64 -4.69 18.93
C ASN A 341 34.88 -4.11 20.14
N VAL A 342 34.92 -2.79 20.29
CA VAL A 342 34.26 -2.07 21.41
C VAL A 342 32.75 -2.34 21.45
N GLY A 343 32.07 -2.38 20.30
CA GLY A 343 30.63 -2.63 20.26
C GLY A 343 30.23 -4.00 20.82
N ALA A 344 31.03 -5.04 20.54
CA ALA A 344 30.82 -6.37 21.11
C ALA A 344 31.12 -6.40 22.62
N MET A 345 32.17 -5.71 23.08
CA MET A 345 32.47 -5.59 24.52
C MET A 345 31.33 -4.89 25.27
N VAL A 346 30.85 -3.77 24.75
CA VAL A 346 29.73 -3.00 25.32
C VAL A 346 28.44 -3.82 25.34
N SER A 347 28.16 -4.56 24.26
CA SER A 347 26.98 -5.43 24.21
C SER A 347 27.08 -6.60 25.19
N LEU A 348 28.28 -7.18 25.37
CA LEU A 348 28.50 -8.20 26.40
C LEU A 348 28.38 -7.65 27.81
N ALA A 349 28.85 -6.42 28.06
CA ALA A 349 28.65 -5.76 29.35
C ALA A 349 27.16 -5.55 29.66
N ALA A 350 26.38 -5.05 28.68
CA ALA A 350 24.94 -4.91 28.81
C ALA A 350 24.23 -6.25 29.09
N ILE A 351 24.63 -7.33 28.40
CA ILE A 351 24.11 -8.67 28.66
C ILE A 351 24.47 -9.14 30.09
N SER A 352 25.72 -8.98 30.51
CA SER A 352 26.17 -9.36 31.86
C SER A 352 25.45 -8.58 32.97
N TYR A 353 25.14 -7.29 32.78
CA TYR A 353 24.29 -6.55 33.71
C TYR A 353 22.87 -7.14 33.80
N GLY A 354 22.29 -7.58 32.68
CA GLY A 354 21.00 -8.25 32.65
C GLY A 354 21.00 -9.62 33.33
N GLU A 355 22.16 -10.29 33.35
CA GLU A 355 22.41 -11.52 34.10
C GLU A 355 22.72 -11.27 35.59
N ASN A 356 22.72 -10.01 36.06
CA ASN A 356 23.15 -9.58 37.39
C ASN A 356 24.61 -9.94 37.71
N ASN A 357 25.46 -10.02 36.69
CA ASN A 357 26.90 -10.26 36.83
C ASN A 357 27.72 -8.98 36.59
N ASP A 358 27.64 -8.06 37.55
CA ASP A 358 28.25 -6.73 37.45
C ASP A 358 29.77 -6.79 37.32
N ALA A 359 30.41 -7.75 37.99
CA ALA A 359 31.87 -7.92 37.91
C ALA A 359 32.32 -8.25 36.49
N GLU A 360 31.57 -9.08 35.76
CA GLU A 360 31.85 -9.39 34.36
C GLU A 360 31.52 -8.20 33.45
N ALA A 361 30.43 -7.49 33.71
CA ALA A 361 30.07 -6.29 32.96
C ALA A 361 31.17 -5.23 33.02
N GLU A 362 31.65 -4.90 34.22
CA GLU A 362 32.73 -3.93 34.44
C GLU A 362 34.04 -4.39 33.77
N LYS A 363 34.34 -5.69 33.78
CA LYS A 363 35.51 -6.24 33.07
C LYS A 363 35.45 -5.93 31.57
N PHE A 364 34.30 -6.14 30.92
CA PHE A 364 34.15 -5.81 29.50
C PHE A 364 34.22 -4.31 29.23
N ILE A 365 33.72 -3.48 30.15
CA ILE A 365 33.78 -2.02 30.04
C ILE A 365 35.23 -1.52 30.16
N GLU A 366 36.02 -2.08 31.09
CA GLU A 366 37.45 -1.75 31.20
C GLU A 366 38.24 -2.20 29.98
N GLN A 367 37.93 -3.37 29.41
CA GLN A 367 38.49 -3.80 28.12
C GLN A 367 38.14 -2.82 27.00
N ALA A 368 36.87 -2.38 26.92
CA ALA A 368 36.41 -1.41 25.94
C ALA A 368 37.16 -0.07 26.05
N LYS A 369 37.34 0.44 27.28
CA LYS A 369 38.11 1.67 27.54
C LYS A 369 39.58 1.51 27.15
N ALA A 370 40.20 0.37 27.47
CA ALA A 370 41.61 0.10 27.15
C ALA A 370 41.92 0.13 25.64
N THR A 371 40.91 -0.08 24.77
CA THR A 371 41.09 0.06 23.32
C THR A 371 41.34 1.50 22.85
N GLY A 372 41.03 2.51 23.68
CA GLY A 372 41.04 3.93 23.31
C GLY A 372 39.93 4.35 22.34
N LYS A 373 39.01 3.44 21.99
CA LYS A 373 37.92 3.69 21.02
C LYS A 373 36.53 3.83 21.67
N MET A 374 36.44 3.73 23.00
CA MET A 374 35.23 4.02 23.77
C MET A 374 34.82 5.49 23.54
N ASN A 375 33.55 5.74 23.29
CA ASN A 375 33.05 7.07 22.96
C ASN A 375 31.63 7.28 23.49
N GLN A 376 31.09 8.49 23.31
CA GLN A 376 29.77 8.87 23.80
C GLN A 376 28.63 7.94 23.36
N ASN A 377 28.68 7.38 22.16
CA ASN A 377 27.60 6.53 21.66
C ASN A 377 27.55 5.24 22.49
N TYR A 378 28.72 4.65 22.76
CA TYR A 378 28.81 3.44 23.58
C TYR A 378 28.42 3.67 25.05
N TYR A 379 28.71 4.85 25.61
CA TYR A 379 28.19 5.21 26.94
C TYR A 379 26.67 5.38 26.92
N GLY A 380 26.12 5.98 25.86
CA GLY A 380 24.67 6.06 25.66
C GLY A 380 24.02 4.67 25.55
N ASP A 381 24.64 3.74 24.82
CA ASP A 381 24.14 2.36 24.66
C ASP A 381 24.12 1.59 26.00
N LEU A 382 25.15 1.79 26.85
CA LEU A 382 25.17 1.24 28.22
C LEU A 382 24.07 1.87 29.08
N GLY A 383 23.92 3.20 29.03
CA GLY A 383 22.87 3.93 29.74
C GLY A 383 21.48 3.44 29.34
N PHE A 384 21.24 3.25 28.05
CA PHE A 384 19.99 2.69 27.52
C PHE A 384 19.73 1.28 28.03
N SER A 385 20.73 0.41 27.94
CA SER A 385 20.60 -0.98 28.40
C SER A 385 20.25 -1.03 29.89
N LEU A 386 20.95 -0.27 30.73
CA LEU A 386 20.68 -0.21 32.17
C LEU A 386 19.31 0.39 32.50
N LEU A 387 18.87 1.41 31.75
CA LEU A 387 17.54 2.01 31.92
C LEU A 387 16.43 0.98 31.62
N THR A 388 16.61 0.17 30.57
CA THR A 388 15.66 -0.90 30.23
C THR A 388 15.64 -2.04 31.25
N LEU A 389 16.76 -2.27 31.95
CA LEU A 389 16.87 -3.23 33.04
C LEU A 389 16.33 -2.69 34.38
N GLY A 390 15.89 -1.42 34.44
CA GLY A 390 15.44 -0.77 35.66
C GLY A 390 16.58 -0.36 36.62
N ARG A 391 17.83 -0.37 36.15
CA ARG A 391 19.02 0.07 36.89
C ARG A 391 19.24 1.56 36.72
N ASP A 392 18.21 2.34 37.08
CA ASP A 392 18.04 3.73 36.64
C ASP A 392 19.16 4.66 37.13
N LYS A 393 19.66 4.45 38.36
CA LYS A 393 20.77 5.25 38.91
C LYS A 393 22.09 5.03 38.15
N GLU A 394 22.34 3.80 37.72
CA GLU A 394 23.54 3.47 36.95
C GLU A 394 23.40 3.91 35.49
N ALA A 395 22.19 3.81 34.94
CA ALA A 395 21.85 4.37 33.64
C ALA A 395 22.17 5.86 33.57
N ALA A 396 21.79 6.64 34.59
CA ALA A 396 22.09 8.07 34.67
C ALA A 396 23.60 8.34 34.60
N LYS A 397 24.42 7.61 35.37
CA LYS A 397 25.89 7.74 35.33
C LYS A 397 26.45 7.57 33.91
N TYR A 398 26.02 6.54 33.17
CA TYR A 398 26.52 6.30 31.82
C TYR A 398 25.98 7.31 30.81
N TYR A 399 24.75 7.79 30.97
CA TYR A 399 24.24 8.89 30.17
C TYR A 399 25.01 10.20 30.42
N GLU A 400 25.37 10.52 31.66
CA GLU A 400 26.22 11.68 31.96
C GLU A 400 27.56 11.59 31.24
N MET A 401 28.24 10.43 31.32
CA MET A 401 29.48 10.18 30.58
C MET A 401 29.28 10.32 29.06
N SER A 402 28.12 9.92 28.54
CA SER A 402 27.79 10.10 27.12
C SER A 402 27.66 11.57 26.70
N LEU A 403 27.36 12.47 27.65
CA LEU A 403 27.05 13.87 27.40
C LEU A 403 28.23 14.81 27.64
N GLU A 404 29.32 14.36 28.28
CA GLU A 404 30.49 15.19 28.63
C GLU A 404 31.13 15.92 27.44
N ASN A 405 31.20 15.28 26.26
CA ASN A 405 31.93 15.83 25.10
C ASN A 405 31.07 16.07 23.87
N LYS A 406 29.96 15.35 23.74
CA LYS A 406 29.06 15.48 22.59
C LYS A 406 27.60 15.40 23.07
N PRO A 407 27.07 16.51 23.59
CA PRO A 407 25.68 16.59 23.99
C PRO A 407 24.74 16.22 22.85
N ASN A 408 23.70 15.45 23.14
CA ASN A 408 22.64 15.15 22.18
C ASN A 408 21.29 15.07 22.87
N ALA A 409 20.24 15.45 22.14
CA ALA A 409 18.91 15.61 22.68
C ALA A 409 18.33 14.28 23.24
N HIS A 410 18.60 13.16 22.56
CA HIS A 410 18.11 11.83 22.95
C HIS A 410 18.70 11.35 24.28
N ASN A 411 20.01 11.50 24.47
CA ASN A 411 20.66 11.07 25.71
C ASN A 411 20.29 11.99 26.89
N TYR A 412 20.06 13.30 26.66
CA TYR A 412 19.50 14.16 27.71
C TYR A 412 18.08 13.75 28.09
N TYR A 413 17.24 13.36 27.13
CA TYR A 413 15.90 12.88 27.42
C TYR A 413 15.94 11.58 28.24
N ASN A 414 16.73 10.60 27.80
CA ASN A 414 16.83 9.34 28.52
C ASN A 414 17.51 9.51 29.89
N LEU A 415 18.42 10.48 30.04
CA LEU A 415 18.95 10.89 31.34
C LEU A 415 17.84 11.44 32.24
N ALA A 416 16.93 12.25 31.69
CA ALA A 416 15.77 12.75 32.43
C ALA A 416 14.85 11.61 32.87
N CYS A 417 14.58 10.64 32.00
CA CYS A 417 13.83 9.43 32.35
C CYS A 417 14.52 8.64 33.47
N ALA A 418 15.83 8.41 33.35
CA ALA A 418 16.61 7.73 34.38
C ALA A 418 16.47 8.43 35.74
N TYR A 419 16.74 9.74 35.79
CA TYR A 419 16.60 10.56 37.00
C TYR A 419 15.20 10.53 37.59
N ALA A 420 14.17 10.65 36.74
CA ALA A 420 12.78 10.62 37.17
C ALA A 420 12.41 9.27 37.81
N LYS A 421 12.83 8.15 37.24
CA LYS A 421 12.50 6.81 37.74
C LYS A 421 13.10 6.50 39.10
N PHE A 422 14.34 6.92 39.38
CA PHE A 422 14.92 6.76 40.73
C PHE A 422 14.62 7.91 41.70
N GLY A 423 13.83 8.90 41.27
CA GLY A 423 13.23 9.91 42.15
C GLY A 423 14.00 11.23 42.29
N ASP A 424 15.06 11.44 41.51
CA ASP A 424 15.82 12.69 41.50
C ASP A 424 15.14 13.72 40.57
N LYS A 425 14.11 14.37 41.12
CA LYS A 425 13.28 15.32 40.37
C LYS A 425 14.07 16.52 39.88
N GLU A 426 15.05 16.98 40.65
CA GLU A 426 15.85 18.17 40.31
C GLU A 426 16.65 17.93 39.02
N HIS A 427 17.43 16.85 38.98
CA HIS A 427 18.24 16.54 37.80
C HIS A 427 17.37 16.08 36.61
N ALA A 428 16.24 15.41 36.86
CA ALA A 428 15.30 15.03 35.81
C ALA A 428 14.77 16.25 35.04
N ILE A 429 14.33 17.30 35.76
CA ILE A 429 13.83 18.53 35.14
C ILE A 429 14.91 19.23 34.32
N VAL A 430 16.13 19.34 34.86
CA VAL A 430 17.26 19.98 34.17
C VAL A 430 17.63 19.22 32.90
N ALA A 431 17.69 17.88 32.95
CA ALA A 431 17.98 17.07 31.78
C ALA A 431 16.88 17.16 30.72
N LEU A 432 15.61 17.13 31.13
CA LEU A 432 14.47 17.27 30.23
C LEU A 432 14.46 18.64 29.52
N GLN A 433 14.73 19.71 30.27
CA GLN A 433 14.86 21.05 29.71
C GLN A 433 15.92 21.10 28.60
N LYS A 434 17.12 20.56 28.87
CA LYS A 434 18.20 20.50 27.87
C LYS A 434 17.81 19.69 26.64
N ALA A 435 17.13 18.56 26.82
CA ALA A 435 16.64 17.75 25.70
C ALA A 435 15.70 18.58 24.79
N MET A 436 14.75 19.29 25.40
CA MET A 436 13.77 20.11 24.69
C MET A 436 14.39 21.33 24.01
N GLU A 437 15.34 22.01 24.67
CA GLU A 437 16.13 23.10 24.07
C GLU A 437 16.90 22.66 22.83
N MET A 438 17.32 21.38 22.79
CA MET A 438 17.96 20.76 21.63
C MET A 438 16.97 20.18 20.60
N GLY A 439 15.66 20.41 20.77
CA GLY A 439 14.62 20.00 19.81
C GLY A 439 14.12 18.57 19.98
N TYR A 440 14.25 17.97 21.17
CA TYR A 440 13.74 16.62 21.41
C TYR A 440 12.21 16.54 21.40
N GLY A 441 11.67 15.69 20.52
CA GLY A 441 10.33 15.06 20.57
C GLY A 441 9.12 15.98 20.34
N PRO A 442 8.00 15.46 19.80
CA PRO A 442 6.72 16.15 19.88
C PRO A 442 6.23 16.14 21.33
N LYS A 443 5.61 17.23 21.77
CA LYS A 443 5.04 17.37 23.13
C LYS A 443 4.25 16.15 23.60
N SER A 444 3.43 15.58 22.71
CA SER A 444 2.57 14.43 23.00
C SER A 444 3.33 13.18 23.47
N PHE A 445 4.57 12.99 23.01
CA PHE A 445 5.41 11.87 23.43
C PHE A 445 5.83 12.03 24.89
N ILE A 446 6.35 13.20 25.26
CA ILE A 446 6.84 13.51 26.62
C ILE A 446 5.69 13.43 27.63
N GLU A 447 4.49 13.93 27.27
CA GLU A 447 3.31 13.89 28.14
C GLU A 447 2.80 12.47 28.44
N GLN A 448 3.05 11.52 27.54
CA GLN A 448 2.56 10.15 27.64
C GLN A 448 3.58 9.18 28.22
N ASP A 449 4.87 9.54 28.24
CA ASP A 449 5.95 8.68 28.70
C ASP A 449 5.85 8.37 30.20
N PRO A 450 5.64 7.09 30.61
CA PRO A 450 5.49 6.72 32.01
C PRO A 450 6.76 6.92 32.84
N ASP A 451 7.95 6.96 32.22
CA ASP A 451 9.22 7.15 32.95
C ASP A 451 9.28 8.53 33.64
N LEU A 452 8.54 9.51 33.11
CA LEU A 452 8.48 10.88 33.65
C LEU A 452 7.36 11.08 34.68
N ASN A 453 6.60 10.05 35.05
CA ASN A 453 5.44 10.16 35.95
C ASN A 453 5.76 10.88 37.28
N SER A 454 6.94 10.64 37.84
CA SER A 454 7.35 11.19 39.14
C SER A 454 7.55 12.71 39.16
N ILE A 455 7.72 13.33 37.98
CA ILE A 455 7.95 14.77 37.81
C ILE A 455 6.77 15.51 37.18
N ARG A 456 5.72 14.81 36.70
CA ARG A 456 4.58 15.43 35.98
C ARG A 456 3.83 16.49 36.78
N THR A 457 3.79 16.35 38.10
CA THR A 457 3.11 17.31 38.98
C THR A 457 3.96 18.54 39.31
N ASP A 458 5.26 18.51 39.00
CA ASP A 458 6.20 19.62 39.24
C ASP A 458 5.85 20.83 38.35
N GLU A 459 5.82 22.01 38.94
CA GLU A 459 5.47 23.24 38.21
C GLU A 459 6.47 23.58 37.10
N ARG A 460 7.74 23.21 37.27
CA ARG A 460 8.77 23.39 36.23
C ARG A 460 8.52 22.47 35.05
N TYR A 461 8.11 21.23 35.30
CA TYR A 461 7.72 20.29 34.23
C TYR A 461 6.56 20.87 33.43
N LYS A 462 5.48 21.29 34.12
CA LYS A 462 4.31 21.90 33.46
C LYS A 462 4.69 23.12 32.62
N ALA A 463 5.60 23.96 33.13
CA ALA A 463 6.09 25.12 32.40
C ALA A 463 6.90 24.76 31.15
N LEU A 464 7.71 23.70 31.18
CA LEU A 464 8.43 23.18 30.01
C LEU A 464 7.45 22.69 28.94
N ILE A 465 6.47 21.88 29.33
CA ILE A 465 5.46 21.30 28.43
C ILE A 465 4.53 22.36 27.83
N ALA A 466 4.22 23.43 28.58
CA ALA A 466 3.43 24.55 28.08
C ALA A 466 4.16 25.34 26.96
N LYS A 467 5.49 25.34 26.96
CA LYS A 467 6.33 26.02 25.95
C LYS A 467 6.66 25.14 24.75
N ALA A 468 6.49 23.83 24.85
CA ALA A 468 6.69 22.90 23.75
C ALA A 468 5.64 23.12 22.65
N LYS A 469 6.10 23.22 21.40
CA LYS A 469 5.24 23.40 20.22
C LYS A 469 4.75 22.07 19.66
#